data_AF-A0A7S0FU18-F1
#
_entry.id   AF-A0A7S0FU18-F1
#
_cell.length_a   1.000
_cell.length_b   1.000
_cell.length_c   1.000
_cell.angle_alpha   90.00
_cell.angle_beta   90.00
_cell.angle_gamma   90.00
#
_symmetry.space_group_name_H-M   'P 1'
#
loop_
_entity.id
_entity.type
_entity.pdbx_description
1 polymer ?
#
loop_
_entity_poly.entity_id
_entity_poly.type
_entity_poly.pdbx_seq_one_letter_code
_entity_poly.pdbx_strand_id
1 'polypeptide(L)'
;QKPKYNHPVCIKGNVLMHAHLCRKVSGLSEKLRDDLNFMLQNSSSLIDAMISVCQHQDALQTAINCIEYGQFVTQAMWTKDSTLLQLPHFTKAEVEHCSKGKNAAS
;
A
#
# COMPACT_ATOMS: atom_id res chain seq x y z
N GLN A 1 -28.20 -2.55 -0.69
CA GLN A 1 -27.86 -1.19 -1.17
C GLN A 1 -26.37 -1.15 -1.48
N LYS A 2 -25.93 -0.67 -2.64
CA LYS A 2 -24.48 -0.53 -2.92
C LYS A 2 -23.93 0.65 -2.11
N PRO A 3 -22.80 0.51 -1.38
CA PRO A 3 -22.22 1.61 -0.63
C PRO A 3 -21.84 2.77 -1.56
N LYS A 4 -22.09 4.02 -1.12
CA LYS A 4 -21.67 5.23 -1.87
C LYS A 4 -20.30 5.69 -1.35
N TYR A 5 -19.26 5.56 -2.18
CA TYR A 5 -17.89 5.92 -1.80
C TYR A 5 -17.52 7.39 -2.01
N ASN A 6 -18.48 8.22 -2.47
CA ASN A 6 -18.28 9.63 -2.76
C ASN A 6 -18.33 10.53 -1.51
N HIS A 7 -18.49 9.94 -0.32
CA HIS A 7 -18.48 10.71 0.91
C HIS A 7 -17.08 11.32 1.15
N PRO A 8 -16.96 12.61 1.51
CA PRO A 8 -15.66 13.29 1.65
C PRO A 8 -14.66 12.58 2.56
N VAL A 9 -15.15 11.93 3.62
CA VAL A 9 -14.31 11.15 4.55
C VAL A 9 -13.70 9.92 3.88
N CYS A 10 -14.46 9.20 3.05
CA CYS A 10 -13.96 8.04 2.30
C CYS A 10 -12.94 8.47 1.25
N ILE A 11 -13.21 9.58 0.54
CA ILE A 11 -12.28 10.14 -0.45
C ILE A 11 -10.97 10.56 0.22
N LYS A 12 -11.04 11.28 1.34
CA LYS A 12 -9.86 11.67 2.13
C LYS A 12 -9.05 10.44 2.54
N GLY A 13 -9.69 9.43 3.13
CA GLY A 13 -9.00 8.20 3.54
C GLY A 13 -8.31 7.51 2.37
N ASN A 14 -8.98 7.40 1.22
CA ASN A 14 -8.41 6.80 0.02
C ASN A 14 -7.16 7.57 -0.46
N VAL A 15 -7.24 8.90 -0.52
CA VAL A 15 -6.11 9.75 -0.93
C VAL A 15 -4.93 9.61 0.03
N LEU A 16 -5.17 9.57 1.35
CA LEU A 16 -4.11 9.40 2.35
C LEU A 16 -3.43 8.03 2.22
N MET A 17 -4.22 6.96 2.03
CA MET A 17 -3.66 5.62 1.83
C MET A 17 -2.82 5.54 0.55
N HIS A 18 -3.29 6.13 -0.56
CA HIS A 18 -2.49 6.23 -1.78
C HIS A 18 -1.23 7.06 -1.59
N ALA A 19 -1.27 8.15 -0.81
CA ALA A 19 -0.09 8.94 -0.51
C ALA A 19 0.97 8.11 0.24
N HIS A 20 0.54 7.27 1.20
CA HIS A 20 1.42 6.31 1.89
C HIS A 20 2.03 5.30 0.94
N LEU A 21 1.20 4.60 0.15
CA LEU A 21 1.66 3.56 -0.77
C LEU A 21 2.57 4.10 -1.89
N CYS A 22 2.43 5.39 -2.24
CA CYS A 22 3.32 6.09 -3.18
C CYS A 22 4.53 6.78 -2.51
N ARG A 23 4.72 6.64 -1.19
CA ARG A 23 5.75 7.32 -0.38
C ARG A 23 5.74 8.85 -0.49
N LYS A 24 4.57 9.46 -0.66
CA LYS A 24 4.35 10.91 -0.80
C LYS A 24 3.86 11.58 0.50
N VAL A 25 4.29 11.08 1.65
CA VAL A 25 3.83 11.55 2.97
C VAL A 25 4.47 12.87 3.41
N SER A 26 5.62 13.25 2.85
CA SER A 26 6.35 14.48 3.23
C SER A 26 5.63 15.77 2.86
N GLY A 27 4.75 15.75 1.86
CA GLY A 27 3.94 16.90 1.45
C GLY A 27 2.63 17.07 2.22
N LEU A 28 2.34 16.20 3.19
CA LEU A 28 1.11 16.26 3.98
C LEU A 28 1.26 17.26 5.12
N SER A 29 0.18 17.98 5.43
CA SER A 29 0.11 18.76 6.68
C SER A 29 0.11 17.84 7.90
N GLU A 30 0.52 18.36 9.06
CA GLU A 30 0.60 17.60 10.31
C GLU A 30 -0.71 16.87 10.64
N LYS A 31 -1.84 17.59 10.57
CA LYS A 31 -3.17 17.01 10.78
C LYS A 31 -3.46 15.82 9.87
N LEU A 32 -3.12 15.92 8.58
CA LEU A 32 -3.35 14.84 7.61
C LEU A 32 -2.43 13.64 7.85
N ARG A 33 -1.22 13.90 8.38
CA ARG A 33 -0.29 12.85 8.78
C ARG A 33 -0.79 12.12 10.02
N ASP A 34 -1.38 12.82 10.98
CA ASP A 34 -2.01 12.20 12.16
C ASP A 34 -3.19 11.32 11.76
N ASP A 35 -4.05 11.81 10.86
CA ASP A 35 -5.15 11.04 10.28
C ASP A 35 -4.61 9.77 9.59
N LEU A 36 -3.56 9.90 8.78
CA LEU A 36 -2.91 8.77 8.12
C LEU A 36 -2.33 7.77 9.13
N ASN A 37 -1.63 8.24 10.14
CA ASN A 37 -1.04 7.37 11.17
C ASN A 37 -2.12 6.58 11.91
N PHE A 38 -3.23 7.23 12.27
CA PHE A 38 -4.39 6.56 12.86
C PHE A 38 -4.94 5.48 11.92
N MET A 39 -5.10 5.77 10.63
CA MET A 39 -5.56 4.78 9.65
C MET A 39 -4.59 3.59 9.52
N LEU A 40 -3.28 3.85 9.45
CA LEU A 40 -2.27 2.81 9.31
C LEU A 40 -2.22 1.89 10.53
N GLN A 41 -2.34 2.43 11.74
CA GLN A 41 -2.41 1.64 12.99
C GLN A 41 -3.56 0.63 12.98
N ASN A 42 -4.68 0.96 12.35
CA ASN A 42 -5.86 0.10 12.28
C ASN A 42 -5.90 -0.78 11.01
N SER A 43 -5.04 -0.51 10.02
CA SER A 43 -5.11 -1.12 8.70
C SER A 43 -4.87 -2.64 8.72
N SER A 44 -3.93 -3.14 9.52
CA SER A 44 -3.62 -4.58 9.60
C SER A 44 -4.84 -5.38 10.02
N SER A 45 -5.50 -5.00 11.12
CA SER A 45 -6.68 -5.71 11.63
C SER A 45 -7.85 -5.69 10.64
N LEU A 46 -8.01 -4.60 9.88
CA LEU A 46 -9.04 -4.52 8.84
C LEU A 46 -8.71 -5.43 7.65
N ILE A 47 -7.44 -5.52 7.25
CA ILE A 47 -6.99 -6.40 6.18
C ILE A 47 -7.14 -7.88 6.59
N ASP A 48 -6.80 -8.23 7.83
CA ASP A 48 -7.03 -9.57 8.38
C ASP A 48 -8.52 -9.95 8.35
N ALA A 49 -9.40 -9.01 8.73
CA ALA A 49 -10.84 -9.21 8.62
C ALA A 49 -11.30 -9.39 7.15
N MET A 50 -10.73 -8.63 6.20
CA MET A 50 -11.01 -8.82 4.77
C MET A 50 -10.59 -10.21 4.29
N ILE A 51 -9.42 -10.70 4.70
CA ILE A 51 -8.93 -12.05 4.37
C ILE A 51 -9.90 -13.11 4.91
N SER A 52 -10.32 -12.99 6.17
CA SER A 52 -11.28 -13.92 6.78
C SER A 52 -12.63 -13.93 6.05
N VAL A 53 -13.16 -12.77 5.65
CA VAL A 53 -14.40 -12.70 4.87
C VAL A 53 -14.23 -13.35 3.49
N CYS A 54 -13.11 -13.12 2.81
CA CYS A 54 -12.85 -13.73 1.50
C CYS A 54 -12.74 -15.26 1.61
N GLN A 55 -12.13 -15.77 2.69
CA GLN A 55 -12.04 -17.21 2.96
C GLN A 55 -13.43 -17.83 3.18
N HIS A 56 -14.31 -17.18 3.96
CA HIS A 56 -15.68 -17.68 4.15
C HIS A 56 -16.54 -17.67 2.87
N GLN A 57 -16.15 -16.88 1.86
CA GLN A 57 -16.83 -16.81 0.57
C GLN A 57 -16.17 -17.71 -0.49
N ASP A 58 -15.17 -18.52 -0.13
CA ASP A 58 -14.34 -19.31 -1.04
C ASP A 58 -13.71 -18.48 -2.18
N ALA A 59 -13.50 -17.19 -1.94
CA ALA A 59 -12.97 -16.23 -2.91
C ALA A 59 -11.44 -16.19 -2.88
N LEU A 60 -10.79 -17.30 -3.24
CA LEU A 60 -9.33 -17.49 -3.09
C LEU A 60 -8.50 -16.37 -3.72
N GLN A 61 -8.79 -15.98 -4.96
CA GLN A 61 -8.04 -14.92 -5.63
C GLN A 61 -8.16 -13.58 -4.89
N THR A 62 -9.35 -13.26 -4.37
CA THR A 62 -9.57 -12.04 -3.58
C THR A 62 -8.83 -12.10 -2.25
N ALA A 63 -8.78 -13.27 -1.59
CA ALA A 63 -8.00 -13.46 -0.38
C ALA A 63 -6.50 -13.23 -0.62
N ILE A 64 -5.94 -13.76 -1.72
CA ILE A 64 -4.55 -13.53 -2.11
C ILE A 64 -4.30 -12.04 -2.34
N ASN A 65 -5.17 -11.36 -3.08
CA ASN A 65 -5.05 -9.92 -3.30
C ASN A 65 -5.08 -9.11 -1.99
N CYS A 66 -5.85 -9.55 -0.98
CA CYS A 66 -5.86 -8.90 0.33
C CYS A 66 -4.54 -9.11 1.09
N ILE A 67 -3.95 -10.31 1.00
CA ILE A 67 -2.64 -10.61 1.60
C ILE A 67 -1.55 -9.73 0.97
N GLU A 68 -1.51 -9.67 -0.36
CA GLU A 68 -0.57 -8.81 -1.09
C GLU A 68 -0.77 -7.33 -0.73
N TYR A 69 -2.03 -6.89 -0.63
CA TYR A 69 -2.34 -5.54 -0.20
C TYR A 69 -1.84 -5.23 1.22
N GLY A 70 -1.94 -6.19 2.15
CA GLY A 70 -1.32 -6.10 3.48
C GLY A 70 0.18 -5.84 3.40
N GLN A 71 0.89 -6.61 2.57
CA GLN A 71 2.33 -6.45 2.36
C GLN A 71 2.66 -5.07 1.78
N PHE A 72 1.88 -4.57 0.82
CA PHE A 72 2.03 -3.23 0.24
C PHE A 72 1.84 -2.12 1.27
N VAL A 73 0.82 -2.22 2.13
CA VAL A 73 0.58 -1.27 3.22
C VAL A 73 1.73 -1.28 4.22
N THR A 74 2.19 -2.46 4.65
CA THR A 74 3.32 -2.59 5.59
C THR A 74 4.60 -1.98 5.02
N GLN A 75 4.89 -2.20 3.73
CA GLN A 75 6.15 -1.77 3.11
C GLN A 75 6.09 -0.39 2.45
N ALA A 76 4.94 0.28 2.51
CA ALA A 76 4.67 1.54 1.80
C ALA A 76 5.06 1.45 0.31
N MET A 77 4.47 0.48 -0.40
CA MET A 77 4.73 0.22 -1.82
C MET A 77 3.42 0.08 -2.60
N TRP A 78 3.48 0.22 -3.92
CA TRP A 78 2.37 -0.06 -4.83
C TRP A 78 2.65 -1.28 -5.70
N THR A 79 1.59 -1.80 -6.34
CA THR A 79 1.57 -3.06 -7.12
C THR A 79 2.68 -3.28 -8.15
N LYS A 80 3.32 -2.21 -8.66
CA LYS A 80 4.37 -2.28 -9.70
C LYS A 80 5.74 -1.85 -9.19
N ASP A 81 5.87 -1.53 -7.91
CA ASP A 81 7.12 -1.10 -7.33
C ASP A 81 8.10 -2.28 -7.22
N SER A 82 9.39 -1.98 -7.36
CA SER A 82 10.44 -2.98 -7.14
C SER A 82 10.47 -3.39 -5.68
N THR A 83 10.60 -4.70 -5.43
CA THR A 83 10.75 -5.25 -4.06
C THR A 83 12.00 -4.72 -3.36
N LEU A 84 13.00 -4.24 -4.11
CA LEU A 84 14.18 -3.59 -3.55
C LEU A 84 13.87 -2.31 -2.78
N LEU A 85 12.71 -1.66 -3.05
CA LEU A 85 12.27 -0.49 -2.29
C LEU A 85 11.95 -0.82 -0.83
N GLN A 86 11.81 -2.09 -0.45
CA GLN A 86 11.65 -2.50 0.96
C GLN A 86 12.92 -2.25 1.78
N LEU A 87 14.09 -2.16 1.14
CA LEU A 87 15.34 -1.93 1.83
C LEU A 87 15.46 -0.46 2.26
N PRO A 88 16.00 -0.19 3.47
CA PRO A 88 16.34 1.17 3.87
C PRO A 88 17.26 1.84 2.84
N HIS A 89 17.06 3.14 2.61
CA HIS A 89 17.85 3.96 1.70
C HIS A 89 17.78 3.59 0.20
N PHE A 90 16.99 2.58 -0.19
CA PHE A 90 16.71 2.33 -1.60
C PHE A 90 15.68 3.33 -2.12
N THR A 91 16.09 4.13 -3.10
CA THR A 91 15.22 5.00 -3.88
C THR A 91 15.06 4.45 -5.29
N LYS A 92 14.30 5.16 -6.14
CA LYS A 92 14.14 4.78 -7.54
C LYS A 92 15.47 4.74 -8.30
N ALA A 93 16.42 5.61 -7.95
CA ALA A 93 17.72 5.66 -8.60
C ALA A 93 18.55 4.38 -8.37
N GLU A 94 18.60 3.88 -7.13
CA GLU A 94 19.28 2.63 -6.78
C GLU A 94 18.61 1.43 -7.44
N VAL A 95 17.28 1.39 -7.47
CA VAL A 95 16.52 0.34 -8.17
C VAL A 95 16.87 0.30 -9.66
N GLU A 96 16.92 1.45 -10.32
CA GLU A 96 17.28 1.56 -11.74
C GLU A 96 18.71 1.10 -11.99
N HIS A 97 19.65 1.46 -11.11
CA HIS A 97 21.04 1.02 -11.20
C HIS A 97 21.15 -0.51 -11.09
N CYS A 98 20.52 -1.12 -10.09
CA CYS A 98 20.51 -2.58 -9.91
C CYS A 98 19.85 -3.31 -11.09
N SER A 99 18.82 -2.70 -11.69
CA SER A 99 18.09 -3.31 -12.82
C SER A 99 18.93 -3.32 -14.11
N LYS A 100 19.82 -2.34 -14.30
CA LYS A 100 20.71 -2.24 -15.49
C LYS A 100 21.85 -3.27 -15.48
N GLY A 101 22.25 -3.77 -14.31
CA GLY A 101 23.37 -4.71 -14.16
C GLY A 101 23.19 -6.05 -14.91
N LYS A 102 21.96 -6.44 -15.27
CA LYS A 102 21.70 -7.66 -16.05
C LYS A 102 22.15 -7.60 -17.52
N ASN A 103 22.41 -6.41 -18.09
CA ASN A 103 22.78 -6.26 -19.51
C ASN A 103 24.23 -5.81 -19.75
N ALA A 104 25.04 -5.64 -18.69
CA ALA A 104 26.43 -5.20 -18.82
C ALA A 104 27.45 -6.36 -18.84
N ALA A 105 26.98 -7.59 -18.64
CA ALA A 105 27.80 -8.80 -18.57
C ALA A 105 27.34 -9.89 -19.56
N SER A 106 26.72 -9.49 -20.68
CA SER A 106 26.33 -10.38 -21.79
C SER A 106 26.67 -9.74 -23.11
#